data_AF-A0A7I4KFL0-F1
#
_entry.id   AF-A0A7I4KFL0-F1
#
_cell.length_a   1.000
_cell.length_b   1.000
_cell.length_c   1.000
_cell.angle_alpha   90.00
_cell.angle_beta   90.00
_cell.angle_gamma   90.00
#
_symmetry.space_group_name_H-M   'P 1'
#
loop_
_entity.id
_entity.type
_entity.pdbx_description
1 polymer ?
#
loop_
_entity_poly.entity_id
_entity_poly.type
_entity_poly.pdbx_seq_one_letter_code
_entity_poly.pdbx_strand_id
1 'polypeptide(L)'
;MYISAFKDCVISNDKSFSEGLKFHFASVYLDELDGAGGLGRDQVTELLKPYAELLGDGKISNYLFDSIIQEIFLSILHQYAEDKVGKNGADELATESASDQGIKFDYAEISQLLLEIGKKPGVKSARRKRLYDVSKKFKAVENGEIPFVMVTKAQTRLRTDIPKSEIVSAVSRLMNEVEKDKLMNKKAKLALKKKASLRSASQPTKVLRSTKKTKIDKKMRHRSGVIRKKRKQQKL
;
A
#
# COMPACT_ATOMS: atom_id res chain seq x y z
N MET A 1 13.78 32.30 -2.54
CA MET A 1 15.14 31.96 -3.03
C MET A 1 15.63 30.61 -2.50
N TYR A 2 15.43 30.26 -1.22
CA TYR A 2 15.84 28.95 -0.69
C TYR A 2 14.89 27.79 -1.09
N ILE A 3 13.57 27.99 -1.01
CA ILE A 3 12.61 26.94 -1.34
C ILE A 3 12.64 26.53 -2.82
N SER A 4 13.00 27.45 -3.72
CA SER A 4 13.20 27.16 -5.15
C SER A 4 14.36 26.19 -5.37
N ALA A 5 15.48 26.34 -4.64
CA ALA A 5 16.59 25.40 -4.73
C ALA A 5 16.17 23.98 -4.30
N PHE A 6 15.30 23.85 -3.29
CA PHE A 6 14.77 22.55 -2.90
C PHE A 6 13.81 21.97 -3.95
N LYS A 7 12.96 22.80 -4.58
CA LYS A 7 12.07 22.40 -5.69
C LYS A 7 12.84 21.92 -6.93
N ASP A 8 14.02 22.46 -7.17
CA ASP A 8 14.89 22.05 -8.27
C ASP A 8 15.71 20.80 -7.94
N CYS A 9 15.79 20.43 -6.66
CA CYS A 9 16.62 19.32 -6.16
C CYS A 9 15.79 18.21 -5.50
N VAL A 10 15.69 18.23 -4.17
CA VAL A 10 15.16 17.14 -3.34
C VAL A 10 13.62 17.08 -3.29
N ILE A 11 12.94 18.20 -3.54
CA ILE A 11 11.47 18.29 -3.65
C ILE A 11 11.09 18.35 -5.14
N SER A 12 11.55 17.37 -5.90
CA SER A 12 11.37 17.33 -7.35
C SER A 12 11.17 15.92 -7.86
N ASN A 13 10.71 15.79 -9.10
CA ASN A 13 10.74 14.53 -9.84
C ASN A 13 12.03 14.35 -10.67
N ASP A 14 13.04 15.18 -10.46
CA ASP A 14 14.30 15.07 -11.19
C ASP A 14 15.03 13.77 -10.82
N LYS A 15 15.40 12.98 -11.82
CA LYS A 15 16.10 11.70 -11.65
C LYS A 15 17.60 11.86 -11.46
N SER A 16 18.13 13.07 -11.66
CA SER A 16 19.53 13.39 -11.34
C SER A 16 19.82 13.29 -9.85
N PHE A 17 18.80 13.53 -9.01
CA PHE A 17 18.84 13.39 -7.57
C PHE A 17 18.34 12.02 -7.12
N SER A 18 19.08 11.38 -6.22
CA SER A 18 18.73 10.05 -5.70
C SER A 18 17.42 10.13 -4.91
N GLU A 19 16.52 9.16 -5.14
CA GLU A 19 15.27 9.09 -4.38
C GLU A 19 15.52 8.92 -2.87
N GLY A 20 16.59 8.22 -2.48
CA GLY A 20 17.00 8.07 -1.08
C GLY A 20 17.21 9.41 -0.36
N LEU A 21 17.83 10.37 -1.04
CA LEU A 21 18.03 11.71 -0.49
C LEU A 21 16.69 12.46 -0.32
N LYS A 22 15.76 12.28 -1.26
CA LYS A 22 14.43 12.89 -1.18
C LYS A 22 13.62 12.34 -0.01
N PHE A 23 13.72 11.02 0.25
CA PHE A 23 13.05 10.40 1.39
C PHE A 23 13.63 10.90 2.71
N HIS A 24 14.95 10.91 2.84
CA HIS A 24 15.60 11.41 4.04
C HIS A 24 15.25 12.88 4.30
N PHE A 25 15.24 13.70 3.24
CA PHE A 25 14.87 15.10 3.36
C PHE A 25 13.40 15.25 3.81
N ALA A 26 12.48 14.43 3.30
CA ALA A 26 11.08 14.42 3.76
C ALA A 26 10.95 13.98 5.24
N SER A 27 11.73 12.99 5.68
CA SER A 27 11.66 12.46 7.05
C SER A 27 12.15 13.43 8.12
N VAL A 28 13.13 14.30 7.79
CA VAL A 28 13.65 15.29 8.74
C VAL A 28 13.00 16.66 8.59
N TYR A 29 12.22 16.89 7.53
CA TYR A 29 11.75 18.22 7.15
C TYR A 29 10.98 18.92 8.28
N LEU A 30 10.08 18.22 8.95
CA LEU A 30 9.28 18.79 10.03
C LEU A 30 10.12 19.09 11.27
N ASP A 31 11.07 18.20 11.60
CA ASP A 31 11.99 18.40 12.74
C ASP A 31 12.87 19.64 12.51
N GLU A 32 13.35 19.85 11.28
CA GLU A 32 14.15 21.02 10.92
C GLU A 32 13.32 22.31 10.91
N LEU A 33 12.05 22.24 10.48
CA LEU A 33 11.14 23.39 10.57
C LEU A 33 10.85 23.75 12.03
N ASP A 34 10.67 22.74 12.89
CA ASP A 34 10.44 22.93 14.31
C ASP A 34 11.68 23.50 15.01
N GLY A 35 12.86 22.96 14.69
CA GLY A 35 14.15 23.42 15.21
C GLY A 35 14.52 24.84 14.76
N ALA A 36 14.08 25.27 13.58
CA ALA A 36 14.24 26.65 13.13
C ALA A 36 13.46 27.64 14.01
N GLY A 37 12.29 27.23 14.50
CA GLY A 37 11.43 28.02 15.38
C GLY A 37 10.90 29.32 14.74
N GLY A 38 10.02 30.01 15.46
CA GLY A 38 9.55 31.35 15.09
C GLY A 38 8.69 31.44 13.81
N LEU A 39 8.24 30.31 13.26
CA LEU A 39 7.39 30.28 12.07
C LEU A 39 5.92 30.44 12.44
N GLY A 40 5.24 31.38 11.79
CA GLY A 40 3.78 31.51 11.84
C GLY A 40 3.07 30.38 11.08
N ARG A 41 1.79 30.15 11.36
CA ARG A 41 0.99 29.09 10.73
C ARG A 41 1.00 29.17 9.21
N ASP A 42 0.75 30.37 8.68
CA ASP A 42 0.70 30.63 7.23
C ASP A 42 2.05 30.34 6.57
N GLN A 43 3.16 30.68 7.25
CA GLN A 43 4.52 30.43 6.77
C GLN A 43 4.82 28.92 6.72
N VAL A 44 4.38 28.18 7.74
CA VAL A 44 4.49 26.70 7.75
C VAL A 44 3.70 26.12 6.58
N THR A 45 2.46 26.58 6.35
CA THR A 45 1.65 26.14 5.19
C THR A 45 2.37 26.43 3.87
N GLU A 46 2.94 27.63 3.70
CA GLU A 46 3.72 27.99 2.50
C GLU A 46 4.94 27.08 2.30
N LEU A 47 5.62 26.69 3.38
CA LEU A 47 6.77 25.79 3.36
C LEU A 47 6.37 24.33 3.07
N LEU A 48 5.13 23.93 3.34
CA LEU A 48 4.59 22.61 2.98
C LEU A 48 4.11 22.54 1.52
N LYS A 49 3.75 23.68 0.92
CA LYS A 49 3.23 23.79 -0.45
C LYS A 49 4.07 23.07 -1.52
N PRO A 50 5.42 23.14 -1.53
CA PRO A 50 6.26 22.41 -2.48
C PRO A 50 6.00 20.89 -2.48
N TYR A 51 5.85 20.29 -1.31
CA TYR A 51 5.56 18.87 -1.18
C TYR A 51 4.15 18.54 -1.64
N ALA A 52 3.17 19.37 -1.29
CA ALA A 52 1.80 19.21 -1.78
C ALA A 52 1.75 19.28 -3.32
N GLU A 53 2.44 20.25 -3.93
CA GLU A 53 2.55 20.38 -5.38
C GLU A 53 3.18 19.14 -6.03
N LEU A 54 4.26 18.61 -5.42
CA LEU A 54 4.94 17.41 -5.89
C LEU A 54 4.04 16.17 -5.89
N LEU A 55 3.14 16.03 -4.90
CA LEU A 55 2.14 14.95 -4.86
C LEU A 55 1.17 14.98 -6.06
N GLY A 56 0.99 16.15 -6.66
CA GLY A 56 0.20 16.33 -7.88
C GLY A 56 0.89 15.85 -9.16
N ASP A 57 2.22 15.64 -9.13
CA ASP A 57 2.95 15.16 -10.30
C ASP A 57 2.63 13.68 -10.57
N GLY A 58 2.10 13.39 -11.76
CA GLY A 58 1.82 12.02 -12.20
C GLY A 58 3.06 11.16 -12.40
N LYS A 59 4.25 11.78 -12.49
CA LYS A 59 5.52 11.15 -12.84
C LYS A 59 6.36 10.70 -11.64
N ILE A 60 6.14 11.23 -10.43
CA ILE A 60 6.84 10.73 -9.23
C ILE A 60 6.55 9.25 -8.99
N SER A 61 7.46 8.54 -8.33
CA SER A 61 7.25 7.15 -7.96
C SER A 61 6.13 7.01 -6.92
N ASN A 62 5.48 5.83 -6.87
CA ASN A 62 4.46 5.57 -5.84
C ASN A 62 5.07 5.56 -4.44
N TYR A 63 6.32 5.10 -4.32
CA TYR A 63 7.02 5.07 -3.05
C TYR A 63 7.30 6.49 -2.55
N LEU A 64 7.84 7.39 -3.39
CA LEU A 64 8.01 8.80 -3.02
C LEU A 64 6.70 9.49 -2.66
N PHE A 65 5.63 9.22 -3.41
CA PHE A 65 4.30 9.70 -3.07
C PHE A 65 3.86 9.24 -1.66
N ASP A 66 3.96 7.95 -1.37
CA ASP A 66 3.54 7.39 -0.07
C ASP A 66 4.44 7.89 1.07
N SER A 67 5.75 8.02 0.85
CA SER A 67 6.70 8.57 1.83
C SER A 67 6.36 10.02 2.17
N ILE A 68 6.13 10.89 1.19
CA ILE A 68 5.75 12.29 1.46
C ILE A 68 4.44 12.36 2.24
N ILE A 69 3.45 11.52 1.89
CA ILE A 69 2.19 11.44 2.65
C ILE A 69 2.46 11.02 4.10
N GLN A 70 3.31 10.02 4.33
CA GLN A 70 3.60 9.48 5.65
C GLN A 70 4.42 10.45 6.49
N GLU A 71 5.62 10.80 6.02
CA GLU A 71 6.63 11.55 6.77
C GLU A 71 6.22 13.00 7.04
N ILE A 72 5.42 13.59 6.16
CA ILE A 72 4.99 14.98 6.30
C ILE A 72 3.55 15.04 6.80
N PHE A 73 2.61 14.64 5.95
CA PHE A 73 1.20 14.95 6.21
C PHE A 73 0.58 14.08 7.32
N LEU A 74 0.92 12.79 7.39
CA LEU A 74 0.43 11.93 8.47
C LEU A 74 1.17 12.20 9.78
N SER A 75 2.46 12.53 9.76
CA SER A 75 3.22 12.93 10.95
C SER A 75 2.59 14.13 11.66
N ILE A 76 2.18 15.16 10.92
CA ILE A 76 1.45 16.33 11.48
C ILE A 76 0.16 15.88 12.21
N LEU A 77 -0.59 14.96 11.59
CA LEU A 77 -1.83 14.43 12.20
C LEU A 77 -1.54 13.56 13.42
N HIS A 78 -0.42 12.83 13.43
CA HIS A 78 -0.02 11.98 14.54
C HIS A 78 0.36 12.83 15.76
N GLN A 79 1.16 13.88 15.55
CA GLN A 79 1.49 14.85 16.59
C GLN A 79 0.23 15.46 17.22
N TYR A 80 -0.73 15.91 16.40
CA TYR A 80 -2.01 16.41 16.92
C TYR A 80 -2.77 15.37 17.76
N ALA A 81 -2.79 14.11 17.30
CA ALA A 81 -3.49 13.04 18.01
C ALA A 81 -2.81 12.74 19.36
N GLU A 82 -1.49 12.72 19.40
CA GLU A 82 -0.69 12.53 20.62
C GLU A 82 -0.94 13.66 21.63
N ASP A 83 -0.93 14.91 21.17
CA ASP A 83 -1.23 16.08 22.01
C ASP A 83 -2.64 16.04 22.59
N LYS A 84 -3.63 15.61 21.80
CA LYS A 84 -5.03 15.47 22.25
C LYS A 84 -5.20 14.34 23.27
N VAL A 85 -4.52 13.21 23.10
CA VAL A 85 -4.58 12.08 24.04
C VAL A 85 -3.88 12.44 25.34
N GLY A 86 -2.72 13.09 25.29
CA GLY A 86 -1.99 13.56 26.47
C GLY A 86 -2.81 14.52 27.33
N LYS A 87 -3.56 15.43 26.69
CA LYS A 87 -4.46 16.38 27.36
C LYS A 87 -5.71 15.76 27.98
N ASN A 88 -6.20 14.62 27.46
CA ASN A 88 -7.37 13.93 28.00
C ASN A 88 -7.03 12.96 29.16
N GLY A 89 -5.75 12.63 29.37
CA GLY A 89 -5.28 11.77 30.47
C GLY A 89 -4.77 12.52 31.69
N ALA A 90 -4.49 13.82 31.55
CA ALA A 90 -4.14 14.72 32.64
C ALA A 90 -5.38 15.55 33.01
N ASP A 91 -5.92 15.27 34.19
CA ASP A 91 -7.07 15.95 34.77
C ASP A 91 -6.88 17.48 34.85
N GLU A 92 -7.99 18.19 34.96
CA GLU A 92 -8.31 19.61 34.78
C GLU A 92 -7.49 20.66 35.61
N LEU A 93 -6.20 20.46 35.86
CA LEU A 93 -5.34 21.36 36.65
C LEU A 93 -3.96 21.58 36.01
N ALA A 94 -3.93 22.18 34.82
CA ALA A 94 -2.77 22.91 34.35
C ALA A 94 -3.22 23.91 33.27
N THR A 95 -3.91 24.96 33.69
CA THR A 95 -4.00 26.19 32.93
C THR A 95 -2.56 26.72 32.79
N GLU A 96 -2.10 26.77 31.53
CA GLU A 96 -0.91 27.48 31.07
C GLU A 96 0.44 26.88 31.47
N SER A 97 1.29 26.63 30.47
CA SER A 97 2.75 26.43 30.56
C SER A 97 3.28 25.01 30.30
N ALA A 98 2.94 24.40 29.16
CA ALA A 98 3.82 23.46 28.43
C ALA A 98 3.20 23.09 27.07
N SER A 99 3.45 23.87 26.01
CA SER A 99 3.36 23.49 24.57
C SER A 99 3.21 24.69 23.62
N ASP A 100 3.77 25.86 23.95
CA ASP A 100 3.92 26.93 22.95
C ASP A 100 5.27 26.87 22.22
N GLN A 101 6.12 25.90 22.58
CA GLN A 101 7.34 25.54 21.87
C GLN A 101 7.00 24.48 20.82
N GLY A 102 6.71 24.94 19.61
CA GLY A 102 6.54 24.09 18.45
C GLY A 102 5.91 24.84 17.28
N ILE A 103 6.18 24.41 16.06
CA ILE A 103 5.50 24.93 14.88
C ILE A 103 4.00 24.63 14.94
N LYS A 104 3.20 25.64 14.61
CA LYS A 104 1.74 25.53 14.59
C LYS A 104 1.26 25.34 13.17
N PHE A 105 0.25 24.49 12.99
CA PHE A 105 -0.30 24.17 11.68
C PHE A 105 -1.68 24.78 11.50
N ASP A 106 -1.95 25.32 10.31
CA ASP A 106 -3.31 25.59 9.87
C ASP A 106 -3.88 24.34 9.17
N TYR A 107 -4.66 23.56 9.93
CA TYR A 107 -5.24 22.32 9.42
C TYR A 107 -6.29 22.57 8.31
N ALA A 108 -6.96 23.72 8.33
CA ALA A 108 -7.97 24.06 7.33
C ALA A 108 -7.29 24.34 5.98
N GLU A 109 -6.24 25.16 5.98
CA GLU A 109 -5.47 25.47 4.78
C GLU A 109 -4.78 24.22 4.21
N ILE A 110 -4.17 23.39 5.07
CA ILE A 110 -3.53 22.13 4.63
C ILE A 110 -4.58 21.20 4.00
N SER A 111 -5.79 21.11 4.58
CA SER A 111 -6.88 20.32 4.02
C SER A 111 -7.26 20.80 2.61
N GLN A 112 -7.44 22.12 2.45
CA GLN A 112 -7.79 22.72 1.17
C GLN A 112 -6.69 22.50 0.13
N LEU A 113 -5.43 22.74 0.51
CA LEU A 113 -4.26 22.54 -0.34
C LEU A 113 -4.22 21.11 -0.92
N LEU A 114 -4.31 20.08 -0.08
CA LEU A 114 -4.29 18.68 -0.54
C LEU A 114 -5.50 18.34 -1.44
N LEU A 115 -6.66 18.91 -1.14
CA LEU A 115 -7.88 18.71 -1.91
C LEU A 115 -7.79 19.36 -3.30
N GLU A 116 -7.22 20.56 -3.40
CA GLU A 116 -6.94 21.24 -4.67
C GLU A 116 -5.94 20.47 -5.52
N ILE A 117 -4.85 19.99 -4.92
CA ILE A 117 -3.90 19.11 -5.62
C ILE A 117 -4.62 17.87 -6.14
N GLY A 118 -5.47 17.24 -5.32
CA GLY A 118 -6.27 16.09 -5.72
C GLY A 118 -7.23 16.39 -6.87
N LYS A 119 -7.72 17.63 -7.04
CA LYS A 119 -8.60 18.02 -8.15
C LYS A 119 -7.86 18.19 -9.48
N LYS A 120 -6.54 18.39 -9.48
CA LYS A 120 -5.77 18.67 -10.70
C LYS A 120 -5.96 17.56 -11.76
N PRO A 121 -6.15 17.94 -13.05
CA PRO A 121 -6.14 16.97 -14.15
C PRO A 121 -4.72 16.41 -14.29
N GLY A 122 -4.58 15.09 -14.20
CA GLY A 122 -3.26 14.41 -14.25
C GLY A 122 -2.96 13.54 -13.02
N VAL A 123 -3.63 13.77 -11.89
CA VAL A 123 -3.48 12.92 -10.70
C VAL A 123 -4.15 11.56 -10.94
N LYS A 124 -3.41 10.47 -10.72
CA LYS A 124 -3.95 9.10 -10.83
C LYS A 124 -5.09 8.89 -9.82
N SER A 125 -6.13 8.14 -10.20
CA SER A 125 -7.32 7.91 -9.35
C SER A 125 -6.96 7.39 -7.95
N ALA A 126 -6.02 6.45 -7.85
CA ALA A 126 -5.55 5.91 -6.57
C ALA A 126 -4.90 6.97 -5.67
N ARG A 127 -4.06 7.85 -6.24
CA ARG A 127 -3.41 8.95 -5.52
C ARG A 127 -4.43 10.01 -5.10
N ARG A 128 -5.36 10.34 -5.99
CA ARG A 128 -6.45 11.27 -5.73
C ARG A 128 -7.30 10.82 -4.54
N LYS A 129 -7.68 9.55 -4.51
CA LYS A 129 -8.39 8.96 -3.36
C LYS A 129 -7.60 9.15 -2.07
N ARG A 130 -6.30 8.87 -2.10
CA ARG A 130 -5.43 9.01 -0.92
C ARG A 130 -5.28 10.45 -0.44
N LEU A 131 -5.14 11.41 -1.37
CA LEU A 131 -5.13 12.84 -1.06
C LEU A 131 -6.45 13.28 -0.39
N TYR A 132 -7.59 12.82 -0.91
CA TYR A 132 -8.90 13.12 -0.31
C TYR A 132 -9.09 12.48 1.07
N ASP A 133 -8.58 11.26 1.26
CA ASP A 133 -8.63 10.59 2.55
C ASP A 133 -7.80 11.37 3.60
N VAL A 134 -6.61 11.85 3.23
CA VAL A 134 -5.76 12.66 4.11
C VAL A 134 -6.36 14.05 4.34
N SER A 135 -6.86 14.73 3.31
CA SER A 135 -7.50 16.05 3.46
C SER A 135 -8.72 15.98 4.37
N LYS A 136 -9.49 14.89 4.31
CA LYS A 136 -10.62 14.65 5.20
C LYS A 136 -10.18 14.53 6.67
N LYS A 137 -9.03 13.91 6.94
CA LYS A 137 -8.48 13.84 8.30
C LYS A 137 -8.08 15.21 8.84
N PHE A 138 -7.45 16.04 8.02
CA PHE A 138 -7.15 17.43 8.39
C PHE A 138 -8.41 18.23 8.70
N LYS A 139 -9.46 18.04 7.91
CA LYS A 139 -10.77 18.66 8.17
C LYS A 139 -11.43 18.15 9.46
N ALA A 140 -11.23 16.88 9.81
CA ALA A 140 -11.70 16.34 11.09
C ALA A 140 -10.96 16.96 12.28
N VAL A 141 -9.64 17.15 12.13
CA VAL A 141 -8.79 17.82 13.14
C VAL A 141 -9.18 19.28 13.35
N GLU A 142 -9.52 20.00 12.27
CA GLU A 142 -10.07 21.36 12.34
C GLU A 142 -11.32 21.43 13.24
N ASN A 143 -12.18 20.41 13.19
CA ASN A 143 -13.37 20.30 14.05
C ASN A 143 -13.06 19.78 15.47
N GLY A 144 -11.80 19.52 15.80
CA GLY A 144 -11.38 18.99 17.10
C GLY A 144 -11.44 17.47 17.23
N GLU A 145 -11.75 16.73 16.16
CA GLU A 145 -11.82 15.27 16.16
C GLU A 145 -10.44 14.62 16.09
N ILE A 146 -10.33 13.38 16.58
CA ILE A 146 -9.08 12.60 16.51
C ILE A 146 -8.97 11.95 15.11
N PRO A 147 -7.92 12.23 14.32
CA PRO A 147 -7.81 11.81 12.92
C PRO A 147 -7.59 10.30 12.74
N PHE A 148 -7.12 9.62 13.79
CA PHE A 148 -6.88 8.18 13.82
C PHE A 148 -7.80 7.54 14.85
N VAL A 149 -8.97 7.10 14.40
CA VAL A 149 -9.86 6.29 15.23
C VAL A 149 -9.29 4.87 15.30
N MET A 150 -8.81 4.47 16.48
CA MET A 150 -8.47 3.08 16.77
C MET A 150 -9.71 2.21 16.50
N VAL A 151 -9.56 1.21 15.61
CA VAL A 151 -10.64 0.29 15.30
C VAL A 151 -11.01 -0.45 16.58
N THR A 152 -12.23 -0.23 17.08
CA THR A 152 -12.66 -0.86 18.33
C THR A 152 -12.73 -2.38 18.14
N LYS A 153 -12.59 -3.13 19.24
CA LYS A 153 -12.74 -4.60 19.25
C LYS A 153 -14.05 -5.08 18.62
N ALA A 154 -15.09 -4.23 18.59
CA ALA A 154 -16.37 -4.53 17.97
C ALA A 154 -16.32 -4.48 16.43
N GLN A 155 -15.57 -3.55 15.86
CA GLN A 155 -15.45 -3.37 14.40
C GLN A 155 -14.48 -4.37 13.76
N THR A 156 -13.51 -4.88 14.53
CA THR A 156 -12.57 -5.94 14.11
C THR A 156 -13.12 -7.35 14.26
N ARG A 157 -14.33 -7.53 14.82
CA ARG A 157 -14.95 -8.86 14.87
C ARG A 157 -15.18 -9.34 13.45
N LEU A 158 -14.42 -10.36 13.04
CA LEU A 158 -14.77 -11.15 11.86
C LEU A 158 -16.22 -11.58 12.01
N ARG A 159 -17.05 -11.37 10.98
CA ARG A 159 -18.40 -11.93 10.95
C ARG A 159 -18.26 -13.45 10.94
N THR A 160 -18.32 -14.06 12.12
CA THR A 160 -18.21 -15.51 12.30
C THR A 160 -19.50 -16.23 11.94
N ASP A 161 -20.63 -15.51 11.89
CA ASP A 161 -21.90 -16.04 11.42
C ASP A 161 -21.93 -16.05 9.89
N ILE A 162 -21.41 -17.14 9.34
CA ILE A 162 -21.63 -17.50 7.94
C ILE A 162 -23.03 -18.13 7.86
N PRO A 163 -23.97 -17.55 7.08
CA PRO A 163 -25.28 -18.12 6.96
C PRO A 163 -25.20 -19.52 6.33
N LYS A 164 -26.01 -20.46 6.84
CA LYS A 164 -26.02 -21.86 6.38
C LYS A 164 -26.23 -21.98 4.86
N SER A 165 -26.95 -21.04 4.25
CA SER A 165 -27.17 -20.97 2.80
C SER A 165 -25.89 -20.73 2.00
N GLU A 166 -24.97 -19.91 2.48
CA GLU A 166 -23.67 -19.68 1.83
C GLU A 166 -22.78 -20.91 1.91
N ILE A 167 -22.80 -21.61 3.05
CA ILE A 167 -22.10 -22.88 3.24
C ILE A 167 -22.63 -23.93 2.24
N VAL A 168 -23.95 -24.07 2.15
CA VAL A 168 -24.59 -25.02 1.21
C VAL A 168 -24.24 -24.66 -0.24
N SER A 169 -24.32 -23.38 -0.62
CA SER A 169 -23.96 -22.92 -1.96
C SER A 169 -22.49 -23.20 -2.30
N ALA A 170 -21.57 -22.96 -1.37
CA ALA A 170 -20.15 -23.23 -1.55
C ALA A 170 -19.87 -24.74 -1.71
N VAL A 171 -20.53 -25.59 -0.91
CA VAL A 171 -20.43 -27.05 -1.03
C VAL A 171 -20.96 -27.53 -2.38
N SER A 172 -22.11 -27.01 -2.85
CA SER A 172 -22.64 -27.36 -4.17
C SER A 172 -21.71 -26.94 -5.31
N ARG A 173 -21.09 -25.76 -5.24
CA ARG A 173 -20.08 -25.33 -6.22
C ARG A 173 -18.88 -26.26 -6.25
N LEU A 174 -18.37 -26.66 -5.09
CA LEU A 174 -17.23 -27.56 -4.97
C LEU A 174 -17.54 -28.95 -5.56
N MET A 175 -18.72 -29.50 -5.27
CA MET A 175 -19.12 -30.80 -5.81
C MET A 175 -19.21 -30.77 -7.35
N ASN A 176 -19.77 -29.69 -7.91
CA ASN A 176 -19.85 -29.50 -9.36
C ASN A 176 -18.45 -29.37 -10.02
N GLU A 177 -17.49 -28.70 -9.36
CA GLU A 177 -16.10 -28.62 -9.84
C GLU A 177 -15.42 -30.00 -9.82
N VAL A 178 -15.59 -30.76 -8.74
CA VAL A 178 -15.04 -32.12 -8.61
C VAL A 178 -15.60 -33.06 -9.69
N GLU A 179 -16.89 -32.93 -10.03
CA GLU A 179 -17.49 -33.71 -11.11
C GLU A 179 -16.95 -33.33 -12.49
N LYS A 180 -16.80 -32.03 -12.77
CA LYS A 180 -16.17 -31.53 -14.00
C LYS A 180 -14.73 -32.06 -14.13
N ASP A 181 -13.96 -32.02 -13.05
CA ASP A 181 -12.58 -32.53 -13.04
C ASP A 181 -12.51 -34.04 -13.27
N LYS A 182 -13.43 -34.82 -12.69
CA LYS A 182 -13.53 -36.26 -12.95
C LYS A 182 -13.85 -36.54 -14.43
N LEU A 183 -14.75 -35.76 -15.03
CA LEU A 183 -15.10 -35.89 -16.45
C LEU A 183 -13.90 -35.56 -17.35
N MET A 184 -13.19 -34.47 -17.05
CA MET A 184 -11.99 -34.07 -17.80
C MET A 184 -10.88 -35.11 -17.70
N ASN A 185 -10.67 -35.69 -16.52
CA ASN A 185 -9.70 -36.77 -16.32
C ASN A 185 -10.08 -38.06 -17.08
N LYS A 186 -11.37 -38.42 -17.14
CA LYS A 186 -11.85 -39.55 -17.95
C LYS A 186 -11.60 -39.31 -19.45
N LYS A 187 -11.92 -38.11 -19.95
CA LYS A 187 -11.68 -37.72 -21.35
C LYS A 187 -10.18 -37.74 -21.71
N ALA A 188 -9.32 -37.24 -20.82
CA ALA A 188 -7.87 -37.26 -21.00
C ALA A 188 -7.32 -38.70 -21.08
N LYS A 189 -7.79 -39.61 -20.20
CA LYS A 189 -7.40 -41.03 -20.24
C LYS A 189 -7.84 -41.73 -21.53
N LEU A 190 -9.04 -41.44 -22.04
CA LEU A 190 -9.52 -41.99 -23.30
C LEU A 190 -8.73 -41.46 -24.51
N ALA A 191 -8.38 -40.17 -24.52
CA ALA A 191 -7.53 -39.58 -25.55
C ALA A 191 -6.13 -40.21 -25.57
N LEU A 192 -5.54 -40.49 -24.39
CA LEU A 192 -4.26 -41.21 -24.26
C LEU A 192 -4.34 -42.65 -24.81
N LYS A 193 -5.43 -43.38 -24.53
CA LYS A 193 -5.64 -44.73 -25.07
C LYS A 193 -5.78 -44.75 -26.59
N LYS A 194 -6.53 -43.81 -27.18
CA LYS A 194 -6.64 -43.67 -28.65
C LYS A 194 -5.28 -43.35 -29.30
N LYS A 195 -4.48 -42.49 -28.65
CA LYS A 195 -3.14 -42.11 -29.14
C LYS A 195 -2.11 -43.25 -29.01
N ALA A 196 -2.27 -44.12 -28.01
CA ALA A 196 -1.45 -45.33 -27.85
C ALA A 196 -1.82 -46.42 -28.88
N SER A 197 -3.11 -46.61 -29.17
CA SER A 197 -3.61 -47.55 -30.19
C SER A 197 -3.17 -47.17 -31.62
N LEU A 198 -3.08 -45.87 -31.92
CA LEU A 198 -2.53 -45.38 -33.20
C LEU A 198 -1.01 -45.60 -33.33
N ARG A 199 -0.27 -45.71 -32.21
CA ARG A 199 1.17 -46.02 -32.23
C ARG A 199 1.47 -47.51 -32.35
N SER A 200 0.54 -48.39 -31.95
CA SER A 200 0.71 -49.85 -32.10
C SER A 200 0.35 -50.39 -33.48
N ALA A 201 -0.23 -49.57 -34.36
CA ALA A 201 -0.55 -49.92 -35.76
C ALA A 201 0.59 -49.58 -36.76
N SER A 202 1.67 -48.95 -36.30
CA SER A 202 2.85 -48.66 -37.13
C SER A 202 4.06 -49.45 -36.62
N GLN A 203 4.43 -50.51 -37.33
CA GLN A 203 5.70 -51.22 -37.17
C GLN A 203 6.91 -50.29 -37.49
N PRO A 204 8.12 -50.60 -36.97
CA PRO A 204 9.19 -49.63 -36.82
C PRO A 204 10.16 -49.63 -38.00
N THR A 205 10.31 -48.50 -38.69
CA THR A 205 11.46 -48.27 -39.57
C THR A 205 12.60 -47.59 -38.81
N LYS A 206 13.70 -48.34 -38.66
CA LYS A 206 15.00 -47.87 -38.17
C LYS A 206 15.51 -46.70 -39.01
N VAL A 207 15.80 -45.54 -38.42
CA VAL A 207 16.77 -44.59 -38.98
C VAL A 207 17.57 -43.89 -37.86
N LEU A 208 18.87 -43.81 -38.14
CA LEU A 208 20.04 -43.36 -37.39
C LEU A 208 19.90 -42.14 -36.48
N ARG A 209 20.65 -42.22 -35.36
CA ARG A 209 21.12 -41.12 -34.53
C ARG A 209 21.85 -40.07 -35.37
N SER A 210 21.50 -38.80 -35.20
CA SER A 210 22.48 -37.71 -35.27
C SER A 210 22.19 -36.67 -34.19
N THR A 211 23.22 -36.37 -33.42
CA THR A 211 23.23 -35.39 -32.33
C THR A 211 23.43 -33.99 -32.90
N LYS A 212 22.45 -33.10 -32.74
CA LYS A 212 22.70 -31.65 -32.73
C LYS A 212 21.94 -31.01 -31.58
N LYS A 213 22.72 -30.42 -30.66
CA LYS A 213 22.27 -29.62 -29.53
C LYS A 213 21.69 -28.31 -30.05
N THR A 214 20.47 -27.97 -29.61
CA THR A 214 19.97 -26.60 -29.63
C THR A 214 19.24 -26.32 -28.32
N LYS A 215 19.61 -25.20 -27.69
CA LYS A 215 19.26 -24.75 -26.35
C LYS A 215 17.74 -24.58 -26.18
N ILE A 216 17.21 -25.09 -25.07
CA ILE A 216 15.83 -24.86 -24.61
C ILE A 216 15.87 -23.69 -23.63
N ASP A 217 15.15 -22.61 -23.95
CA ASP A 217 14.82 -21.53 -23.02
C ASP A 217 13.91 -22.05 -21.90
N LYS A 218 14.42 -22.01 -20.67
CA LYS A 218 13.65 -22.26 -19.44
C LYS A 218 12.87 -21.00 -19.07
N LYS A 219 11.59 -20.95 -19.40
CA LYS A 219 10.66 -20.00 -18.76
C LYS A 219 10.07 -20.65 -17.51
N MET A 220 10.64 -20.28 -16.35
CA MET A 220 10.13 -20.61 -15.02
C MET A 220 8.70 -20.08 -14.85
N ARG A 221 7.75 -20.99 -14.55
CA ARG A 221 6.51 -20.64 -13.84
C ARG A 221 6.56 -21.36 -12.50
N HIS A 222 6.84 -20.59 -11.45
CA HIS A 222 6.70 -21.02 -10.06
C HIS A 222 5.26 -21.48 -9.79
N ARG A 223 5.10 -22.74 -9.39
CA ARG A 223 3.93 -23.21 -8.64
C ARG A 223 4.39 -23.48 -7.21
N SER A 224 4.15 -22.54 -6.33
CA SER A 224 4.25 -22.69 -4.89
C SER A 224 3.03 -23.43 -4.35
N GLY A 225 3.25 -24.44 -3.50
CA GLY A 225 2.24 -24.92 -2.56
C GLY A 225 1.98 -26.43 -2.58
N VAL A 226 2.88 -27.22 -2.00
CA VAL A 226 2.48 -28.47 -1.32
C VAL A 226 3.25 -28.56 -0.01
N ILE A 227 2.60 -28.17 1.08
CA ILE A 227 3.06 -28.37 2.45
C ILE A 227 2.88 -29.86 2.78
N ARG A 228 3.98 -30.61 2.91
CA ARG A 228 3.98 -31.97 3.44
C ARG A 228 4.14 -31.89 4.97
N LYS A 229 3.05 -32.18 5.71
CA LYS A 229 3.09 -32.45 7.16
C LYS A 229 4.00 -33.66 7.42
N LYS A 230 5.11 -33.47 8.14
CA LYS A 230 5.87 -34.57 8.76
C LYS A 230 5.17 -34.99 10.06
N ARG A 231 4.69 -36.24 10.12
CA ARG A 231 4.39 -36.94 11.37
C ARG A 231 5.72 -37.27 12.06
N LYS A 232 5.95 -36.74 13.27
CA LYS A 232 6.96 -37.27 14.19
C LYS A 232 6.45 -38.62 14.72
N GLN A 233 7.19 -39.69 14.49
CA GLN A 233 7.10 -40.90 15.30
C GLN A 233 8.00 -40.68 16.53
N GLN A 234 7.40 -40.72 17.72
CA GLN A 234 8.15 -41.01 18.94
C GLN A 234 8.48 -42.51 18.92
N LYS A 235 9.76 -42.84 19.05
CA LYS A 235 10.18 -44.18 19.49
C LYS A 235 10.42 -44.12 21.00
N LEU A 236 10.00 -45.23 21.60
CA LEU A 236 10.14 -45.67 22.98
C LEU A 236 11.53 -45.43 23.57
#